data_AF-A0A2E8VKV8-F1
#
_entry.id   AF-A0A2E8VKV8-F1
#
_cell.length_a   1.000
_cell.length_b   1.000
_cell.length_c   1.000
_cell.angle_alpha   90.00
_cell.angle_beta   90.00
_cell.angle_gamma   90.00
#
_symmetry.space_group_name_H-M   'P 1'
#
loop_
_entity.id
_entity.type
_entity.pdbx_description
1 polymer ?
#
loop_
_entity_poly.entity_id
_entity_poly.type
_entity_poly.pdbx_seq_one_letter_code
_entity_poly.pdbx_strand_id
1 'polypeptide(L)' 'MFDREGVSGPGDVVITGDEYAITAALDDLADAGVTTFVASEAGSAEERARTRALLRELAAR' A
#
# COMPACT_ATOMS: atom_id res chain seq x y z
N MET A 1 -4.98 12.86 -15.83
CA MET A 1 -4.23 11.57 -15.67
C MET A 1 -5.13 10.47 -15.11
N PHE A 2 -6.24 10.77 -14.44
CA PHE A 2 -7.16 9.74 -13.89
C PHE A 2 -8.46 9.56 -14.68
N ASP A 3 -8.70 10.40 -15.69
CA ASP A 3 -9.95 10.43 -16.46
C ASP A 3 -10.24 9.13 -17.24
N ARG A 4 -9.21 8.33 -17.55
CA ARG A 4 -9.35 7.04 -18.22
C ARG A 4 -9.56 5.86 -17.27
N GLU A 5 -9.08 5.97 -16.04
CA GLU A 5 -9.15 4.90 -15.04
C GLU A 5 -10.47 4.95 -14.24
N GLY A 6 -11.30 5.97 -14.48
CA GLY A 6 -12.60 6.13 -13.82
C GLY A 6 -12.50 6.51 -12.34
N VAL A 7 -11.33 6.97 -11.88
CA VAL A 7 -11.06 7.32 -10.48
C VAL A 7 -11.11 8.83 -10.25
N SER A 8 -11.57 9.23 -9.08
CA SER A 8 -11.78 10.63 -8.69
C SER A 8 -10.48 11.35 -8.35
N GLY A 9 -9.42 10.60 -8.05
CA GLY A 9 -8.10 11.16 -7.81
C GLY A 9 -7.10 10.14 -7.26
N PRO A 10 -5.93 10.62 -6.78
CA PRO A 10 -4.87 9.75 -6.27
C PRO A 10 -5.33 8.83 -5.14
N GLY A 11 -6.25 9.29 -4.28
CA GLY A 11 -6.76 8.53 -3.13
C GLY A 11 -7.38 7.18 -3.51
N ASP A 12 -7.92 7.07 -4.72
CA ASP A 12 -8.57 5.86 -5.21
C ASP A 12 -7.57 4.83 -5.78
N VAL A 13 -6.30 5.23 -5.94
CA VAL A 13 -5.24 4.39 -6.53
C VAL A 13 -4.02 4.23 -5.62
N VAL A 14 -4.03 4.82 -4.42
CA VAL A 14 -2.99 4.63 -3.41
C VAL A 14 -3.52 3.76 -2.27
N ILE A 15 -2.63 2.94 -1.72
CA ILE A 15 -2.87 2.29 -0.44
C ILE A 15 -2.40 3.25 0.64
N THR A 16 -3.32 3.75 1.47
CA THR A 16 -3.03 4.72 2.53
C THR A 16 -3.91 4.47 3.75
N GLY A 17 -3.43 4.84 4.92
CA GLY A 17 -4.10 4.60 6.19
C GLY A 17 -3.09 4.23 7.28
N ASP A 18 -3.62 3.67 8.36
CA ASP A 18 -2.81 3.09 9.43
C ASP A 18 -2.30 1.69 9.06
N GLU A 19 -1.50 1.10 9.94
CA GLU A 19 -0.88 -0.20 9.75
C GLU A 19 -1.90 -1.33 9.51
N TYR A 20 -3.10 -1.23 10.10
CA TYR A 20 -4.18 -2.18 9.88
C TYR A 20 -4.74 -2.06 8.46
N ALA A 21 -5.05 -0.85 8.01
CA ALA A 21 -5.55 -0.61 6.65
C ALA A 21 -4.53 -1.01 5.58
N ILE A 22 -3.24 -0.72 5.79
CA ILE A 22 -2.17 -1.16 4.88
C ILE A 22 -2.10 -2.69 4.83
N THR A 23 -2.16 -3.37 5.98
CA THR A 23 -2.08 -4.84 6.04
C THR A 23 -3.26 -5.49 5.31
N ALA A 24 -4.48 -5.04 5.60
CA ALA A 24 -5.69 -5.55 4.96
C ALA A 24 -5.64 -5.39 3.43
N ALA A 25 -5.20 -4.23 2.93
CA ALA A 25 -5.07 -4.00 1.49
C ALA A 25 -4.02 -4.91 0.85
N LEU A 26 -2.92 -5.24 1.55
CA LEU A 26 -1.91 -6.18 1.05
C LEU A 26 -2.40 -7.64 1.07
N ASP A 27 -3.19 -8.01 2.08
CA ASP A 27 -3.86 -9.32 2.11
C ASP A 27 -4.86 -9.45 0.96
N ASP A 28 -5.67 -8.42 0.68
CA ASP A 28 -6.59 -8.40 -0.46
C ASP A 28 -5.85 -8.58 -1.81
N LEU A 29 -4.67 -7.95 -1.96
CA LEU A 29 -3.84 -8.14 -3.16
C LEU A 29 -3.28 -9.57 -3.25
N ALA A 30 -2.86 -10.14 -2.14
CA ALA A 30 -2.38 -11.53 -2.09
C ALA A 30 -3.51 -12.51 -2.45
N ASP A 31 -4.71 -12.30 -1.91
CA ASP A 31 -5.91 -13.09 -2.20
C ASP A 31 -6.34 -12.95 -3.68
N ALA A 32 -6.11 -11.78 -4.28
CA ALA A 32 -6.30 -11.56 -5.71
C ALA A 32 -5.23 -12.23 -6.60
N GLY A 33 -4.21 -12.86 -6.00
CA GLY A 33 -3.17 -13.61 -6.71
C GLY A 33 -1.94 -12.79 -7.09
N VAL A 34 -1.70 -11.63 -6.47
CA VAL A 34 -0.47 -10.86 -6.67
C VAL A 34 0.73 -11.66 -6.16
N THR A 35 1.68 -11.95 -7.06
CA THR A 35 2.89 -12.71 -6.73
C THR A 35 4.08 -11.84 -6.37
N THR A 36 4.03 -10.56 -6.71
CA THR A 36 5.12 -9.61 -6.43
C THR A 36 4.53 -8.23 -6.19
N PHE A 37 4.89 -7.63 -5.06
CA PHE A 37 4.51 -6.28 -4.69
C PHE A 37 5.76 -5.41 -4.50
N VAL A 38 5.79 -4.24 -5.13
CA VAL A 38 6.88 -3.27 -5.01
C VAL A 38 6.32 -1.98 -4.43
N ALA A 39 6.67 -1.70 -3.18
CA ALA A 39 6.18 -0.51 -2.48
C ALA A 39 7.00 0.75 -2.85
N SER A 40 6.31 1.85 -3.12
CA SER A 40 6.87 3.20 -3.12
C SER A 40 6.24 4.00 -1.99
N GLU A 41 7.03 4.35 -0.98
CA GLU A 41 6.55 5.00 0.23
C GLU A 41 6.44 6.52 0.05
N ALA A 42 5.33 7.10 0.48
CA ALA A 42 5.08 8.54 0.50
C ALA A 42 4.81 9.04 1.93
N GLY A 43 4.95 10.34 2.17
CA GLY A 43 4.74 10.98 3.48
C GLY A 43 6.01 11.57 4.10
N SER A 44 5.97 11.91 5.37
CA SER A 44 7.11 12.33 6.18
C SER A 44 8.16 11.21 6.34
N ALA A 45 9.33 11.57 6.86
CA ALA A 45 10.38 10.57 7.13
C ALA A 45 9.94 9.53 8.17
N GLU A 46 9.18 9.95 9.18
CA GLU A 46 8.65 9.08 10.23
C GLU A 46 7.59 8.10 9.69
N GLU A 47 6.64 8.61 8.90
CA GLU A 47 5.63 7.75 8.26
C GLU A 47 6.28 6.72 7.35
N ARG A 48 7.24 7.13 6.50
CA ARG A 48 7.98 6.19 5.64
C ARG A 48 8.74 5.14 6.47
N ALA A 49 9.37 5.54 7.58
CA ALA A 49 10.06 4.60 8.45
C ALA A 49 9.09 3.57 9.08
N ARG A 50 7.92 4.01 9.55
CA ARG A 50 6.87 3.12 10.08
C ARG A 50 6.32 2.17 9.02
N THR A 51 5.96 2.69 7.83
CA THR A 51 5.51 1.85 6.70
C THR A 51 6.57 0.83 6.32
N ARG A 52 7.85 1.23 6.26
CA ARG A 52 8.95 0.32 5.93
C ARG A 52 9.13 -0.79 6.95
N ALA A 53 8.97 -0.48 8.24
CA ALA A 53 9.03 -1.48 9.31
C ALA A 53 7.90 -2.52 9.14
N LEU A 54 6.67 -2.06 8.96
CA LEU A 54 5.52 -2.93 8.69
C LEU A 54 5.74 -3.81 7.46
N LEU A 55 6.19 -3.25 6.34
CA LEU A 55 6.44 -4.01 5.12
C LEU A 55 7.51 -5.09 5.30
N ARG A 56 8.52 -4.87 6.15
CA ARG A 56 9.52 -5.88 6.48
C ARG A 56 8.93 -7.02 7.32
N GLU A 57 8.06 -6.70 8.27
CA GLU A 57 7.38 -7.70 9.09
C GLU A 57 6.47 -8.59 8.21
N LEU A 58 5.68 -7.98 7.33
CA LEU A 58 4.79 -8.71 6.43
C LEU A 58 5.54 -9.55 5.39
N ALA A 59 6.69 -9.07 4.88
CA ALA A 59 7.51 -9.82 3.93
C ALA A 59 8.25 -11.01 4.56
N ALA A 60 8.34 -11.08 5.88
CA ALA A 60 8.96 -12.18 6.61
C ALA A 60 7.95 -13.26 7.07
N ARG A 61 6.66 -13.06 6.80
CA ARG A 61 5.57 -14.00 7.12
C ARG A 61 5.49 -15.12 6.09
#